data_AF-A0A0Q0C3C0-F1
#
_entry.id   AF-A0A0Q0C3C0-F1
#
_cell.length_a   1.000
_cell.length_b   1.000
_cell.length_c   1.000
_cell.angle_alpha   90.00
_cell.angle_beta   90.00
_cell.angle_gamma   90.00
#
_symmetry.space_group_name_H-M   'P 1'
#
loop_
_entity.id
_entity.type
_entity.pdbx_description
1 polymer ?
#
loop_
_entity_poly.entity_id
_entity_poly.type
_entity_poly.pdbx_seq_one_letter_code
_entity_poly.pdbx_strand_id
1 'polypeptide(L)'
;MEIISGGECMSEYFSQDYRLWFQGRAAVFQAWIDAGKMDPVDPVHLIFLLWGSTQHYADFASQICRVTGRSRLTRQDMDQASNNLIRIILKGCGLTPPAL
;
A
#
# COMPACT_ATOMS: atom_id res chain seq x y z
N MET A 1 11.37 -16.31 2.35
CA MET A 1 10.47 -15.26 1.81
C MET A 1 11.18 -14.71 0.57
N GLU A 2 10.82 -15.18 -0.63
CA GLU A 2 11.51 -14.80 -1.88
C GLU A 2 11.54 -13.28 -2.10
N ILE A 3 10.49 -12.56 -1.68
CA ILE A 3 10.37 -11.11 -1.83
C ILE A 3 11.33 -10.34 -0.89
N ILE A 4 11.59 -10.83 0.33
CA ILE A 4 12.55 -10.21 1.27
C ILE A 4 14.00 -10.58 0.91
N SER A 5 14.19 -11.71 0.23
CA SER A 5 15.50 -12.22 -0.20
C SER A 5 15.99 -11.64 -1.53
N GLY A 6 15.34 -10.61 -2.08
CA GLY A 6 15.76 -9.95 -3.32
C GLY A 6 15.16 -10.53 -4.60
N GLY A 7 14.26 -11.52 -4.49
CA GLY A 7 13.46 -12.01 -5.62
C GLY A 7 14.28 -12.61 -6.77
N GLU A 8 15.43 -13.23 -6.51
CA GLU A 8 16.28 -13.83 -7.56
C GLU A 8 15.50 -14.83 -8.43
N CYS A 9 14.55 -15.60 -7.86
CA CYS A 9 13.66 -16.51 -8.59
C CYS A 9 12.42 -15.83 -9.23
N MET A 10 12.18 -14.54 -8.94
CA MET A 10 11.09 -13.74 -9.53
C MET A 10 11.56 -12.76 -10.61
N SER A 11 12.86 -12.64 -10.82
CA SER A 11 13.47 -11.73 -11.81
C SER A 11 12.95 -11.97 -13.24
N GLU A 12 12.66 -13.22 -13.62
CA GLU A 12 12.04 -13.57 -14.92
C GLU A 12 10.54 -13.23 -15.00
N TYR A 13 9.84 -13.10 -13.86
CA TYR A 13 8.43 -12.67 -13.80
C TYR A 13 8.27 -11.14 -13.83
N PHE A 14 9.33 -10.38 -13.55
CA PHE A 14 9.40 -8.94 -13.80
C PHE A 14 9.72 -8.66 -15.27
N SER A 15 8.86 -9.17 -16.16
CA SER A 15 8.95 -8.89 -17.60
C SER A 15 8.68 -7.41 -17.89
N GLN A 16 8.96 -6.97 -19.12
CA GLN A 16 8.50 -5.64 -19.59
C GLN A 16 6.99 -5.44 -19.35
N ASP A 17 6.19 -6.50 -19.41
CA ASP A 17 4.74 -6.44 -19.18
C ASP A 17 4.41 -5.99 -17.76
N TYR A 18 5.16 -6.43 -16.76
CA TYR A 18 4.96 -5.98 -15.38
C TYR A 18 5.28 -4.48 -15.24
N ARG A 19 6.38 -4.02 -15.85
CA ARG A 19 6.74 -2.60 -15.81
C ARG A 19 5.70 -1.74 -16.51
N LEU A 20 5.21 -2.16 -17.68
CA LEU A 20 4.16 -1.47 -18.43
C LEU A 20 2.84 -1.45 -17.64
N TRP A 21 2.47 -2.58 -17.05
CA TRP A 21 1.29 -2.67 -16.19
C TRP A 21 1.39 -1.72 -14.99
N PHE A 22 2.55 -1.68 -14.32
CA PHE A 22 2.80 -0.81 -13.18
C PHE A 22 2.73 0.67 -13.58
N GLN A 23 3.38 1.03 -14.68
CA GLN A 23 3.32 2.38 -15.25
C GLN A 23 1.89 2.79 -15.60
N GLY A 24 1.07 1.86 -16.11
CA GLY A 24 -0.35 2.09 -16.35
C GLY A 24 -1.12 2.45 -15.08
N ARG A 25 -0.79 1.86 -13.92
CA ARG A 25 -1.40 2.23 -12.62
C ARG A 25 -0.92 3.59 -12.13
N ALA A 26 0.38 3.85 -12.22
CA ALA A 26 0.97 5.14 -11.85
C ALA A 26 0.36 6.30 -12.67
N ALA A 27 0.12 6.07 -13.97
CA ALA A 27 -0.47 7.05 -14.87
C ALA A 27 -1.89 7.47 -14.47
N VAL A 28 -2.66 6.61 -13.79
CA VAL A 28 -4.00 6.97 -13.29
C VAL A 28 -3.90 8.04 -12.20
N PHE A 29 -2.99 7.88 -11.23
CA PHE A 29 -2.77 8.88 -10.20
C PHE A 29 -2.21 10.17 -10.79
N GLN A 30 -1.28 10.07 -11.76
CA GLN A 30 -0.77 11.25 -12.46
C GLN A 30 -1.90 12.02 -13.14
N ALA A 31 -2.82 11.33 -13.83
CA ALA A 31 -3.96 11.99 -14.46
C ALA A 31 -4.90 12.67 -13.45
N TRP A 32 -5.03 12.16 -12.23
CA TRP A 32 -5.78 12.83 -11.16
C TRP A 32 -5.07 14.06 -10.62
N ILE A 33 -3.74 14.00 -10.49
CA ILE A 33 -2.90 15.15 -10.11
C ILE A 33 -2.99 16.25 -11.18
N ASP A 34 -2.81 15.90 -12.45
CA ASP A 34 -2.88 16.85 -13.58
C ASP A 34 -4.27 17.50 -13.68
N ALA A 35 -5.32 16.78 -13.27
CA ALA A 35 -6.70 17.28 -13.21
C ALA A 35 -7.03 18.06 -11.92
N GLY A 36 -6.06 18.27 -11.01
CA GLY A 36 -6.26 18.97 -9.74
C GLY A 36 -7.17 18.25 -8.74
N LYS A 37 -7.35 16.92 -8.89
CA LYS A 37 -8.22 16.11 -8.03
C LYS A 37 -7.52 15.57 -6.78
N MET A 38 -6.20 15.72 -6.70
CA MET A 38 -5.32 15.14 -5.70
C MET A 38 -4.05 15.98 -5.58
N ASP A 39 -3.44 16.03 -4.40
CA ASP A 39 -2.15 16.71 -4.21
C ASP A 39 -1.04 16.03 -5.03
N PRO A 40 0.00 16.76 -5.47
CA PRO A 40 1.06 16.26 -6.35
C PRO A 40 2.08 15.38 -5.59
N VAL A 41 1.65 14.21 -5.14
CA VAL A 41 2.52 13.15 -4.60
C VAL A 41 3.07 12.28 -5.74
N ASP A 42 4.23 11.66 -5.54
CA ASP A 42 4.78 10.72 -6.52
C ASP A 42 3.90 9.44 -6.61
N PRO A 43 3.32 9.12 -7.79
CA PRO A 43 2.47 7.94 -7.97
C PRO A 43 3.14 6.59 -7.70
N VAL A 44 4.43 6.47 -8.00
CA VAL A 44 5.20 5.23 -7.79
C VAL A 44 5.33 4.96 -6.30
N HIS A 45 5.72 5.98 -5.54
CA HIS A 45 5.84 5.87 -4.09
C HIS A 45 4.49 5.70 -3.40
N LEU A 46 3.41 6.28 -3.93
CA LEU A 46 2.06 6.03 -3.43
C LEU A 46 1.64 4.56 -3.59
N ILE A 47 1.94 3.93 -4.73
CA ILE A 47 1.65 2.50 -4.93
C ILE A 47 2.46 1.64 -3.96
N PHE A 48 3.76 1.95 -3.77
CA PHE A 48 4.59 1.24 -2.80
C PHE A 48 4.09 1.40 -1.37
N LEU A 49 3.60 2.59 -1.00
CA LEU A 49 2.98 2.82 0.31
C LEU A 49 1.73 1.96 0.48
N LEU A 50 0.85 1.92 -0.53
CA LEU A 50 -0.37 1.10 -0.48
C LEU A 50 -0.05 -0.39 -0.32
N TRP A 51 0.88 -0.93 -1.12
CA TRP A 51 1.29 -2.33 -1.03
C TRP A 51 2.00 -2.64 0.29
N GLY A 52 3.02 -1.85 0.64
CA GLY A 52 3.79 -2.07 1.85
C GLY A 52 2.95 -1.98 3.11
N SER A 53 2.08 -0.96 3.21
CA SER A 53 1.24 -0.76 4.40
C SER A 53 0.19 -1.86 4.58
N THR A 54 -0.40 -2.37 3.50
CA THR A 54 -1.38 -3.47 3.58
C THR A 54 -0.73 -4.83 3.78
N GLN A 55 0.31 -5.14 3.00
CA GLN A 55 1.04 -6.41 3.08
C GLN A 55 1.72 -6.59 4.44
N HIS A 56 2.14 -5.50 5.09
CA HIS A 56 2.73 -5.56 6.43
C HIS A 56 1.85 -6.31 7.45
N TYR A 57 0.52 -6.13 7.40
CA TYR A 57 -0.40 -6.81 8.32
C TYR A 57 -0.53 -8.31 8.07
N ALA A 58 -0.15 -8.79 6.89
CA ALA A 58 -0.06 -10.22 6.58
C ALA A 58 1.32 -10.78 6.94
N ASP A 59 2.38 -10.16 6.43
CA ASP A 59 3.75 -10.67 6.54
C ASP A 59 4.30 -10.58 7.97
N PHE A 60 3.90 -9.56 8.72
CA PHE A 60 4.41 -9.25 10.06
C PHE A 60 3.34 -9.39 11.14
N ALA A 61 2.26 -10.14 10.89
CA ALA A 61 1.18 -10.35 11.85
C ALA A 61 1.67 -10.79 13.24
N SER A 62 2.64 -11.71 13.29
CA SER A 62 3.22 -12.20 14.55
C SER A 62 4.02 -11.11 15.30
N GLN A 63 4.74 -10.26 14.57
CA GLN A 63 5.45 -9.11 15.14
C GLN A 63 4.46 -8.07 15.68
N ILE A 64 3.41 -7.75 14.92
CA ILE A 64 2.35 -6.83 15.34
C ILE A 64 1.68 -7.33 16.62
N CYS A 65 1.39 -8.64 16.71
CA CYS A 65 0.84 -9.25 17.91
C CYS A 65 1.76 -9.05 19.12
N ARG A 66 3.06 -9.31 18.97
CA ARG A 66 4.06 -9.14 20.04
C ARG A 66 4.14 -7.70 20.53
N VAL A 67 4.25 -6.72 19.63
CA VAL A 67 4.41 -5.30 20.02
C VAL A 67 3.12 -4.71 20.59
N THR A 68 1.95 -5.26 20.22
CA THR A 68 0.66 -4.81 20.73
C THR A 68 0.12 -5.64 21.91
N GLY A 69 0.87 -6.63 22.39
CA GLY A 69 0.45 -7.50 23.50
C GLY A 69 -0.74 -8.40 23.18
N ARG A 70 -1.02 -8.65 21.89
CA ARG A 70 -2.11 -9.52 21.43
C ARG A 70 -1.61 -10.92 21.15
N SER A 71 -2.47 -11.92 21.34
CA SER A 71 -2.17 -13.31 20.94
C SER A 71 -2.38 -13.56 19.45
N ARG A 72 -3.29 -12.81 18.81
CA ARG A 72 -3.57 -12.83 17.36
C ARG A 72 -4.25 -11.53 16.94
N LEU A 73 -4.18 -11.20 15.64
CA LEU A 73 -5.00 -10.15 15.04
C LEU A 73 -6.44 -10.63 14.87
N THR A 74 -7.39 -9.83 15.32
CA THR A 74 -8.83 -10.05 15.10
C THR A 74 -9.32 -9.26 13.88
N ARG A 75 -10.55 -9.55 13.43
CA ARG A 75 -11.20 -8.76 12.39
C ARG A 75 -11.30 -7.28 12.80
N GLN A 76 -11.66 -7.02 14.05
CA GLN A 76 -11.75 -5.65 14.58
C GLN A 76 -10.40 -4.92 14.55
N ASP A 77 -9.29 -5.62 14.82
CA ASP A 77 -7.95 -5.03 14.72
C ASP A 77 -7.61 -4.68 13.26
N MET A 78 -7.97 -5.55 12.31
CA MET A 78 -7.80 -5.28 10.88
C MET A 78 -8.66 -4.10 10.42
N ASP A 79 -9.92 -4.03 10.86
CA ASP A 79 -10.82 -2.91 10.52
C ASP A 79 -10.26 -1.58 11.06
N GLN A 80 -9.74 -1.57 12.29
CA GLN A 80 -9.09 -0.38 12.88
C GLN A 80 -7.84 0.02 12.08
N ALA A 81 -7.00 -0.95 11.71
CA ALA A 81 -5.83 -0.71 10.89
C ALA A 81 -6.21 -0.14 9.51
N SER A 82 -7.18 -0.74 8.82
CA SER A 82 -7.68 -0.28 7.53
C SER A 82 -8.23 1.14 7.61
N ASN A 83 -9.07 1.45 8.60
CA ASN A 83 -9.62 2.79 8.79
C ASN A 83 -8.51 3.82 9.02
N ASN A 84 -7.49 3.47 9.82
CA ASN A 84 -6.37 4.35 10.08
C ASN A 84 -5.51 4.59 8.82
N LEU A 85 -5.21 3.53 8.05
CA LEU A 85 -4.47 3.64 6.79
C LEU A 85 -5.23 4.46 5.75
N ILE A 86 -6.53 4.22 5.56
CA ILE A 86 -7.39 5.01 4.67
C ILE A 86 -7.29 6.49 5.04
N ARG A 87 -7.45 6.81 6.34
CA ARG A 87 -7.36 8.19 6.81
C ARG A 87 -6.00 8.82 6.53
N ILE A 88 -4.91 8.14 6.87
CA ILE A 88 -3.54 8.67 6.69
C ILE A 88 -3.24 8.89 5.21
N ILE A 89 -3.50 7.88 4.38
CA ILE A 89 -3.15 7.90 2.97
C ILE A 89 -3.99 8.92 2.22
N LEU A 90 -5.32 8.94 2.40
CA LEU A 90 -6.18 9.91 1.71
C LEU A 90 -5.83 11.34 2.12
N LYS A 91 -5.66 11.62 3.41
CA LYS A 91 -5.26 12.97 3.84
C LYS A 91 -3.88 13.37 3.36
N GLY A 92 -2.93 12.44 3.29
CA GLY A 92 -1.60 12.68 2.71
C GLY A 92 -1.62 12.98 1.20
N CYS A 93 -2.74 12.66 0.54
CA CYS A 93 -2.98 12.96 -0.87
C CYS A 93 -3.88 14.19 -1.08
N GLY A 94 -4.13 14.99 -0.04
CA GLY A 94 -5.04 16.15 -0.10
C GLY A 94 -6.53 15.78 -0.18
N LEU A 95 -6.88 14.51 0.02
CA LEU A 95 -8.25 14.02 -0.12
C LEU A 95 -8.96 13.99 1.23
N THR A 96 -10.28 14.19 1.18
CA THR A 96 -11.15 14.01 2.36
C THR A 96 -11.62 12.56 2.43
N PRO A 97 -11.31 11.82 3.51
CA PRO A 97 -11.84 10.47 3.69
C PRO A 97 -13.38 10.47 3.73
N PRO A 98 -14.05 9.48 3.12
CA PRO A 98 -15.50 9.34 3.27
C PRO A 98 -15.87 9.13 4.74
N ALA A 99 -17.08 9.58 5.12
CA ALA A 99 -17.60 9.27 6.45
C ALA A 99 -17.75 7.75 6.59
N LEU A 100 -17.13 7.19 7.65
CA LEU A 100 -17.20 5.77 8.01
C LEU A 100 -18.49 5.46 8.77
#